data_AF-A0A022WGC6-F1
#
_entry.id   AF-A0A022WGC6-F1
#
_cell.length_a   1.000
_cell.length_b   1.000
_cell.length_c   1.000
_cell.angle_alpha   90.00
_cell.angle_beta   90.00
_cell.angle_gamma   90.00
#
_symmetry.space_group_name_H-M   'P 1'
#
loop_
_entity.id
_entity.type
_entity.pdbx_description
1 polymer ?
#
loop_
_entity_poly.entity_id
_entity_poly.type
_entity_poly.pdbx_seq_one_letter_code
_entity_poly.pdbx_strand_id
1 'polypeptide(L)'
;MTVDFRPPPSALFAFPPDSRPAVLPPAQQSSLSWHRPFNIPPAVYSALLHPAVPIAIAATYALTVSYINRLNRRRDYRPWAVSKTRPFRLFVVLHNVFLAVYSLWTFLGMIRAFRLSWPDPSMRSSPAAVVDCLCKINGPRGLGNAAVYDTAANRWTMTNPDSGYHLTPDGLPDATDVGRLWNSGLAYFGFLFYLSKFYEVLDTAIILAKGKRSSTLQTYHHAGAMMCMWAGIRYMASPIWIFALFNSLIHAMMYTYYTLTALRVKVPTRIKRSLTTMQIAQFVIGTLLAAAHLFVSYSVPVQESHPVTLQPLTETIPSQDTTGLLPWLKKLAFRAAGADGVAANVLSANRTLFGADGSHAVHALVNHRELRKQTLQTSVPCINTSGQAFAIWLNLVYLLPLTFLFVRFFIRSYLRRTNEHQHHAAEKAIKDVTREISKAVREMHGNTSDGPSSGSSTPRPERAYEANVLDLLNRKQRIAEREITKPTPLTPAQEETLENQENQSTATSTAIDVATVTQEQKYEANLKDVMTAEEKAIDSHPEESTALSVDYEAASPSPSHSPSPSAPMSHAQRRKKKAAKRH
;
A
#
# COMPACT_ATOMS: atom_id res chain seq x y z
N MET A 1 -4.48 17.22 -23.18
CA MET A 1 -3.65 16.27 -22.41
C MET A 1 -4.60 15.33 -21.69
N THR A 2 -4.46 14.04 -21.94
CA THR A 2 -5.40 12.98 -21.56
C THR A 2 -4.65 11.88 -20.82
N VAL A 3 -5.37 11.14 -19.98
CA VAL A 3 -4.88 9.96 -19.28
C VAL A 3 -5.77 8.81 -19.72
N ASP A 4 -5.14 7.76 -20.24
CA ASP A 4 -5.81 6.60 -20.81
C ASP A 4 -5.38 5.33 -20.06
N PHE A 5 -6.27 4.34 -19.97
CA PHE A 5 -5.94 3.01 -19.49
C PHE A 5 -5.81 2.07 -20.69
N ARG A 6 -4.63 1.47 -20.87
CA ARG A 6 -4.32 0.56 -21.97
C ARG A 6 -3.64 -0.70 -21.43
N PRO A 7 -3.94 -1.89 -21.98
CA PRO A 7 -3.26 -3.10 -21.57
C PRO A 7 -1.75 -3.00 -21.90
N PRO A 8 -0.85 -3.37 -20.98
CA PRO A 8 0.58 -3.38 -21.24
C PRO A 8 0.94 -4.40 -22.32
N PRO A 9 1.94 -4.11 -23.18
CA PRO A 9 2.46 -5.09 -24.14
C PRO A 9 2.95 -6.36 -23.44
N SER A 10 2.71 -7.52 -24.05
CA SER A 10 3.13 -8.83 -23.50
C SER A 10 4.66 -8.93 -23.30
N ALA A 11 5.45 -8.22 -24.12
CA ALA A 11 6.90 -8.15 -24.00
C ALA A 11 7.38 -7.60 -22.64
N LEU A 12 6.58 -6.81 -21.93
CA LEU A 12 6.92 -6.31 -20.59
C LEU A 12 6.92 -7.42 -19.53
N PHE A 13 6.27 -8.55 -19.78
CA PHE A 13 6.19 -9.67 -18.85
C PHE A 13 7.17 -10.80 -19.16
N ALA A 14 8.18 -10.54 -20.00
CA ALA A 14 9.25 -11.50 -20.26
C ALA A 14 10.01 -11.87 -18.97
N PHE A 15 10.29 -13.16 -18.81
CA PHE A 15 11.07 -13.70 -17.69
C PHE A 15 12.23 -14.56 -18.21
N PRO A 16 13.47 -14.38 -17.70
CA PRO A 16 13.89 -13.39 -16.72
C PRO A 16 13.75 -11.94 -17.23
N PRO A 17 13.48 -10.95 -16.35
CA PRO A 17 13.41 -9.56 -16.74
C PRO A 17 14.77 -9.05 -17.25
N ASP A 18 14.74 -8.07 -18.15
CA ASP A 18 15.97 -7.45 -18.64
C ASP A 18 16.71 -6.78 -17.47
N SER A 19 18.02 -7.00 -17.41
CA SER A 19 18.91 -6.38 -16.45
C SER A 19 19.12 -4.88 -16.70
N ARG A 20 18.79 -4.37 -17.89
CA ARG A 20 18.91 -2.95 -18.22
C ARG A 20 17.62 -2.18 -17.92
N PRO A 21 17.71 -0.88 -17.58
CA PRO A 21 18.93 -0.12 -17.34
C PRO A 21 19.66 -0.51 -16.04
N ALA A 22 20.93 -0.12 -15.95
CA ALA A 22 21.65 -0.13 -14.68
C ALA A 22 20.97 0.83 -13.69
N VAL A 23 20.98 0.47 -12.41
CA VAL A 23 20.40 1.31 -11.37
C VAL A 23 21.23 2.59 -11.18
N LEU A 24 20.56 3.73 -11.02
CA LEU A 24 21.20 5.03 -10.85
C LEU A 24 21.37 5.34 -9.35
N PRO A 25 22.61 5.45 -8.82
CA PRO A 25 22.84 5.79 -7.43
C PRO A 25 22.47 7.27 -7.15
N PRO A 26 22.19 7.64 -5.88
CA PRO A 26 21.95 9.03 -5.52
C PRO A 26 23.21 9.89 -5.73
N ALA A 27 23.01 11.15 -6.14
CA ALA A 27 24.08 12.12 -6.27
C ALA A 27 24.86 12.31 -4.97
N GLN A 28 26.18 12.41 -5.09
CA GLN A 28 27.07 12.71 -3.97
C GLN A 28 26.96 14.21 -3.64
N GLN A 29 26.80 14.54 -2.36
CA GLN A 29 26.72 15.92 -1.89
C GLN A 29 28.00 16.35 -1.19
N SER A 30 28.45 17.57 -1.46
CA SER A 30 29.58 18.20 -0.75
C SER A 30 29.18 18.67 0.66
N SER A 31 27.95 19.18 0.81
CA SER A 31 27.41 19.63 2.09
C SER A 31 26.41 18.61 2.66
N LEU A 32 26.70 18.10 3.87
CA LEU A 32 25.80 17.20 4.58
C LEU A 32 24.60 17.97 5.16
N SER A 33 23.44 17.31 5.19
CA SER A 33 22.20 17.92 5.68
C SER A 33 21.36 16.88 6.45
N TRP A 34 20.35 17.32 7.19
CA TRP A 34 19.53 16.38 7.98
C TRP A 34 18.86 15.27 7.14
N HIS A 35 18.54 15.56 5.88
CA HIS A 35 17.88 14.61 4.97
C HIS A 35 18.87 13.75 4.19
N ARG A 36 20.13 14.17 4.11
CA ARG A 36 21.26 13.42 3.54
C ARG A 36 22.47 13.59 4.46
N PRO A 37 22.46 12.90 5.62
CA PRO A 37 23.49 13.06 6.64
C PRO A 37 24.82 12.39 6.24
N PHE A 38 24.81 11.52 5.23
CA PHE A 38 26.00 10.90 4.66
C PHE A 38 25.77 10.61 3.19
N ASN A 39 26.86 10.39 2.46
CA ASN A 39 26.82 9.96 1.08
C ASN A 39 26.83 8.43 0.99
N ILE A 40 26.09 7.88 0.02
CA ILE A 40 26.11 6.44 -0.27
C ILE A 40 27.08 6.21 -1.44
N PRO A 41 28.19 5.47 -1.24
CA PRO A 41 29.12 5.19 -2.33
C PRO A 41 28.43 4.41 -3.46
N PRO A 42 28.59 4.83 -4.73
CA PRO A 42 28.00 4.12 -5.88
C PRO A 42 28.33 2.62 -5.93
N ALA A 43 29.58 2.26 -5.61
CA ALA A 43 30.00 0.86 -5.59
C ALA A 43 29.21 0.01 -4.56
N VAL A 44 28.97 0.56 -3.36
CA VAL A 44 28.17 -0.11 -2.32
C VAL A 44 26.71 -0.21 -2.75
N TYR A 45 26.18 0.84 -3.35
CA TYR A 45 24.81 0.90 -3.86
C TYR A 45 24.55 -0.23 -4.87
N SER A 46 25.43 -0.35 -5.88
CA SER A 46 25.32 -1.38 -6.92
C SER A 46 25.59 -2.78 -6.38
N ALA A 47 26.58 -2.95 -5.48
CA ALA A 47 26.92 -4.26 -4.92
C ALA A 47 25.77 -4.84 -4.08
N LEU A 48 25.14 -4.04 -3.21
CA LEU A 48 24.04 -4.50 -2.37
C LEU A 48 22.74 -4.75 -3.16
N LEU A 49 22.60 -4.16 -4.35
CA LEU A 49 21.48 -4.44 -5.27
C LEU A 49 21.74 -5.62 -6.20
N HIS A 50 22.83 -6.36 -6.04
CA HIS A 50 23.04 -7.60 -6.76
C HIS A 50 21.97 -8.64 -6.36
N PRO A 51 21.30 -9.34 -7.30
CA PRO A 51 20.17 -10.25 -7.01
C PRO A 51 20.50 -11.35 -5.99
N ALA A 52 21.76 -11.81 -5.94
CA ALA A 52 22.19 -12.82 -4.99
C ALA A 52 22.06 -12.37 -3.53
N VAL A 53 22.21 -11.07 -3.23
CA VAL A 53 22.17 -10.54 -1.85
C VAL A 53 20.80 -10.76 -1.18
N PRO A 54 19.69 -10.22 -1.70
CA PRO A 54 18.38 -10.42 -1.08
C PRO A 54 17.95 -11.89 -1.11
N ILE A 55 18.27 -12.65 -2.17
CA ILE A 55 17.92 -14.07 -2.28
C ILE A 55 18.64 -14.88 -1.19
N ALA A 56 19.96 -14.72 -1.07
CA ALA A 56 20.75 -15.47 -0.10
C ALA A 56 20.35 -15.12 1.35
N ILE A 57 20.14 -13.84 1.65
CA ILE A 57 19.74 -13.41 3.00
C ILE A 57 18.33 -13.89 3.33
N ALA A 58 17.36 -13.76 2.40
CA ALA A 58 15.99 -14.23 2.63
C ALA A 58 15.93 -15.76 2.81
N ALA A 59 16.69 -16.52 2.02
CA ALA A 59 16.80 -17.97 2.17
C ALA A 59 17.42 -18.35 3.52
N THR A 60 18.55 -17.73 3.88
CA THR A 60 19.22 -17.96 5.17
C THR A 60 18.28 -17.62 6.34
N TYR A 61 17.56 -16.50 6.24
CA TYR A 61 16.56 -16.09 7.22
C TYR A 61 15.45 -17.14 7.36
N ALA A 62 14.82 -17.57 6.26
CA ALA A 62 13.73 -18.55 6.31
C ALA A 62 14.17 -19.90 6.88
N LEU A 63 15.37 -20.38 6.50
CA LEU A 63 15.97 -21.60 7.04
C LEU A 63 16.26 -21.48 8.53
N THR A 64 16.85 -20.36 8.95
CA THR A 64 17.17 -20.07 10.36
C THR A 64 15.91 -20.02 11.21
N VAL A 65 14.88 -19.30 10.76
CA VAL A 65 13.60 -19.21 11.48
C VAL A 65 12.95 -20.59 11.58
N SER A 66 12.94 -21.37 10.51
CA SER A 66 12.39 -22.73 10.50
C SER A 66 13.13 -23.65 11.47
N TYR A 67 14.46 -23.56 11.50
CA TYR A 67 15.30 -24.33 12.41
C TYR A 67 15.07 -23.94 13.88
N ILE A 68 15.12 -22.64 14.20
CA ILE A 68 14.95 -22.16 15.59
C ILE A 68 13.51 -22.38 16.08
N ASN A 69 12.50 -22.24 15.22
CA ASN A 69 11.12 -22.61 15.57
C ASN A 69 11.02 -24.09 15.95
N ARG A 70 11.65 -24.99 15.19
CA ARG A 70 11.71 -26.42 15.50
C ARG A 70 12.43 -26.67 16.83
N LEU A 71 13.50 -25.94 17.10
CA LEU A 71 14.25 -26.03 18.36
C LEU A 71 13.43 -25.52 19.56
N ASN A 72 12.75 -24.38 19.42
CA ASN A 72 11.87 -23.84 20.45
C ASN A 72 10.72 -24.81 20.75
N ARG A 73 10.13 -25.46 19.74
CA ARG A 73 9.13 -26.51 19.92
C ARG A 73 9.67 -27.70 20.73
N ARG A 74 10.89 -28.16 20.43
CA ARG A 74 11.56 -29.24 21.19
C ARG A 74 11.88 -28.83 22.64
N ARG A 75 12.06 -27.55 22.90
CA ARG A 75 12.32 -26.97 24.22
C ARG A 75 11.05 -26.54 24.96
N ASP A 76 9.88 -26.92 24.49
CA ASP A 76 8.59 -26.55 25.09
C ASP A 76 8.43 -25.01 25.22
N TYR A 77 8.89 -24.28 24.21
CA TYR A 77 8.83 -22.82 24.09
C TYR A 77 9.42 -22.03 25.28
N ARG A 78 10.36 -22.62 26.01
CA ARG A 78 11.03 -21.96 27.14
C ARG A 78 11.90 -20.79 26.65
N PRO A 79 11.82 -19.59 27.27
CA PRO A 79 12.65 -18.44 26.90
C PRO A 79 14.14 -18.72 27.06
N TRP A 80 14.95 -18.22 26.13
CA TRP A 80 16.40 -18.38 26.18
C TRP A 80 17.01 -17.57 27.31
N ALA A 81 18.17 -17.99 27.83
CA ALA A 81 18.82 -17.30 28.95
C ALA A 81 19.09 -15.82 28.62
N VAL A 82 19.54 -15.55 27.40
CA VAL A 82 19.80 -14.19 26.89
C VAL A 82 18.57 -13.29 27.00
N SER A 83 17.36 -13.80 26.76
CA SER A 83 16.15 -12.98 26.71
C SER A 83 15.68 -12.47 28.07
N LYS A 84 16.22 -13.03 29.16
CA LYS A 84 15.89 -12.65 30.54
C LYS A 84 16.78 -11.55 31.08
N THR A 85 17.89 -11.27 30.41
CA THR A 85 18.91 -10.32 30.87
C THR A 85 18.41 -8.87 30.77
N ARG A 86 18.94 -7.97 31.62
CA ARG A 86 18.66 -6.53 31.52
C ARG A 86 19.17 -5.93 30.19
N PRO A 87 20.37 -6.26 29.70
CA PRO A 87 20.84 -5.81 28.38
C PRO A 87 19.89 -6.18 27.24
N PHE A 88 19.33 -7.39 27.23
CA PHE A 88 18.37 -7.78 26.20
C PHE A 88 17.08 -6.95 26.26
N ARG A 89 16.56 -6.66 27.45
CA ARG A 89 15.38 -5.79 27.59
C ARG A 89 15.66 -4.36 27.10
N LEU A 90 16.82 -3.80 27.46
CA LEU A 90 17.26 -2.50 26.96
C LEU A 90 17.40 -2.50 25.44
N PHE A 91 18.04 -3.53 24.88
CA PHE A 91 18.18 -3.72 23.44
C PHE A 91 16.82 -3.71 22.73
N VAL A 92 15.83 -4.45 23.23
CA VAL A 92 14.48 -4.47 22.62
C VAL A 92 13.82 -3.08 22.63
N VAL A 93 14.00 -2.30 23.70
CA VAL A 93 13.48 -0.93 23.75
C VAL A 93 14.21 -0.03 22.76
N LEU A 94 15.54 -0.02 22.79
CA LEU A 94 16.36 0.79 21.88
C LEU A 94 16.12 0.43 20.41
N HIS A 95 15.95 -0.85 20.11
CA HIS A 95 15.61 -1.36 18.77
C HIS A 95 14.28 -0.78 18.26
N ASN A 96 13.23 -0.84 19.07
CA ASN A 96 11.93 -0.29 18.69
C ASN A 96 11.97 1.25 18.56
N VAL A 97 12.68 1.93 19.47
CA VAL A 97 12.86 3.39 19.39
C VAL A 97 13.61 3.78 18.12
N PHE A 98 14.71 3.08 17.83
CA PHE A 98 15.50 3.28 16.61
C PHE A 98 14.63 3.11 15.36
N LEU A 99 13.89 2.01 15.26
CA LEU A 99 13.01 1.77 14.11
C LEU A 99 11.88 2.81 14.00
N ALA A 100 11.31 3.27 15.11
CA ALA A 100 10.30 4.33 15.10
C ALA A 100 10.86 5.66 14.58
N VAL A 101 12.02 6.10 15.10
CA VAL A 101 12.69 7.34 14.69
C VAL A 101 13.16 7.26 13.24
N TYR A 102 13.78 6.14 12.85
CA TYR A 102 14.24 5.90 11.49
C TYR A 102 13.07 5.91 10.48
N SER A 103 11.96 5.26 10.83
CA SER A 103 10.78 5.22 9.97
C SER A 103 10.15 6.61 9.84
N LEU A 104 10.07 7.39 10.92
CA LEU A 104 9.59 8.77 10.87
C LEU A 104 10.50 9.66 10.03
N TRP A 105 11.82 9.54 10.19
CA TRP A 105 12.80 10.27 9.38
C TRP A 105 12.66 9.94 7.89
N THR A 106 12.52 8.66 7.55
CA THR A 106 12.27 8.19 6.18
C THR A 106 10.96 8.76 5.63
N PHE A 107 9.89 8.74 6.42
CA PHE A 107 8.59 9.28 6.02
C PHE A 107 8.65 10.80 5.73
N LEU A 108 9.26 11.57 6.62
CA LEU A 108 9.46 13.01 6.44
C LEU A 108 10.36 13.33 5.24
N GLY A 109 11.41 12.54 5.04
CA GLY A 109 12.28 12.59 3.87
C GLY A 109 11.53 12.33 2.57
N MET A 110 10.66 11.31 2.54
CA MET A 110 9.81 10.99 1.40
C MET A 110 8.76 12.08 1.16
N ILE A 111 8.12 12.65 2.18
CA ILE A 111 7.23 13.81 2.02
C ILE A 111 7.96 14.97 1.36
N ARG A 112 9.19 15.27 1.81
CA ARG A 112 10.01 16.32 1.19
C ARG A 112 10.30 16.00 -0.28
N ALA A 113 10.72 14.78 -0.59
CA ALA A 113 10.97 14.35 -1.97
C ALA A 113 9.72 14.49 -2.85
N PHE A 114 8.54 14.14 -2.32
CA PHE A 114 7.26 14.34 -3.00
C PHE A 114 6.95 15.81 -3.26
N ARG A 115 7.08 16.67 -2.25
CA ARG A 115 6.84 18.11 -2.40
C ARG A 115 7.76 18.75 -3.43
N LEU A 116 9.02 18.30 -3.47
CA LEU A 116 10.00 18.76 -4.46
C LEU A 116 9.77 18.18 -5.85
N SER A 117 9.04 17.08 -5.98
CA SER A 117 8.75 16.47 -7.29
C SER A 117 7.41 16.90 -7.85
N TRP A 118 6.50 17.36 -6.98
CA TRP A 118 5.13 17.69 -7.35
C TRP A 118 5.07 18.75 -8.47
N PRO A 119 4.11 18.63 -9.41
CA PRO A 119 3.96 19.60 -10.48
C PRO A 119 3.79 21.04 -9.96
N ASP A 120 4.36 21.98 -10.71
CA ASP A 120 4.22 23.40 -10.42
C ASP A 120 2.73 23.80 -10.40
N PRO A 121 2.33 24.78 -9.57
CA PRO A 121 0.92 25.15 -9.39
C PRO A 121 0.14 25.38 -10.69
N SER A 122 0.77 25.96 -11.71
CA SER A 122 0.17 26.20 -13.04
C SER A 122 -0.19 24.93 -13.80
N MET A 123 0.52 23.81 -13.54
CA MET A 123 0.33 22.53 -14.21
C MET A 123 -0.48 21.52 -13.39
N ARG A 124 -0.80 21.81 -12.11
CA ARG A 124 -1.54 20.90 -11.23
C ARG A 124 -2.95 20.58 -11.72
N SER A 125 -3.56 21.49 -12.47
CA SER A 125 -4.87 21.29 -13.08
C SER A 125 -4.83 20.26 -14.22
N SER A 126 -3.66 19.93 -14.76
CA SER A 126 -3.49 18.90 -15.79
C SER A 126 -3.30 17.52 -15.16
N PRO A 127 -4.24 16.58 -15.34
CA PRO A 127 -4.09 15.21 -14.83
C PRO A 127 -2.86 14.51 -15.40
N ALA A 128 -2.50 14.80 -16.66
CA ALA A 128 -1.32 14.23 -17.30
C ALA A 128 -0.01 14.68 -16.61
N ALA A 129 0.08 15.91 -16.11
CA ALA A 129 1.26 16.38 -15.38
C ALA A 129 1.44 15.67 -14.03
N VAL A 130 0.33 15.39 -13.33
CA VAL A 130 0.36 14.63 -12.07
C VAL A 130 0.76 13.18 -12.35
N VAL A 131 0.15 12.55 -13.36
CA VAL A 131 0.47 11.17 -13.74
C VAL A 131 1.92 11.04 -14.22
N ASP A 132 2.41 11.98 -15.03
CA ASP A 132 3.81 12.03 -15.48
C ASP A 132 4.78 12.07 -14.28
N CYS A 133 4.53 12.95 -13.30
CA CYS A 133 5.32 13.02 -12.07
C CYS A 133 5.32 11.71 -11.28
N LEU A 134 4.19 11.01 -11.24
CA LEU A 134 4.06 9.75 -10.50
C LEU A 134 4.55 8.54 -11.28
N CYS A 135 4.68 8.62 -12.59
CA CYS A 135 5.12 7.52 -13.45
C CYS A 135 6.60 7.60 -13.82
N LYS A 136 7.10 8.82 -14.07
CA LYS A 136 8.48 9.04 -14.52
C LYS A 136 9.26 9.73 -13.42
N ILE A 137 10.14 8.96 -12.81
CA ILE A 137 10.88 9.37 -11.60
C ILE A 137 12.26 9.96 -11.89
N ASN A 138 12.77 9.85 -13.13
CA ASN A 138 14.11 10.27 -13.55
C ASN A 138 14.08 11.49 -14.48
N GLY A 139 15.06 12.39 -14.34
CA GLY A 139 15.22 13.61 -15.14
C GLY A 139 14.65 14.89 -14.51
N PRO A 140 14.63 16.00 -15.26
CA PRO A 140 14.13 17.30 -14.79
C PRO A 140 12.60 17.35 -14.57
N ARG A 141 12.15 18.30 -13.74
CA ARG A 141 10.72 18.61 -13.55
C ARG A 141 10.06 19.05 -14.86
N GLY A 142 8.79 18.70 -15.02
CA GLY A 142 7.92 19.23 -16.07
C GLY A 142 7.41 18.12 -16.98
N LEU A 143 6.18 18.30 -17.46
CA LEU A 143 5.52 17.34 -18.34
C LEU A 143 6.33 17.14 -19.63
N GLY A 144 6.74 15.90 -19.92
CA GLY A 144 7.54 15.59 -21.10
C GLY A 144 9.05 15.84 -20.96
N ASN A 145 9.53 16.30 -19.80
CA ASN A 145 10.97 16.47 -19.53
C ASN A 145 11.62 15.22 -18.92
N ALA A 146 10.90 14.10 -18.86
CA ALA A 146 11.38 12.87 -18.23
C ALA A 146 12.56 12.25 -18.99
N ALA A 147 13.52 11.74 -18.23
CA ALA A 147 14.53 10.79 -18.70
C ALA A 147 13.93 9.38 -18.68
N VAL A 148 13.90 8.76 -19.85
CA VAL A 148 13.24 7.47 -20.06
C VAL A 148 14.22 6.52 -20.70
N TYR A 149 14.23 5.27 -20.27
CA TYR A 149 15.02 4.23 -20.94
C TYR A 149 14.22 3.66 -22.10
N ASP A 150 14.79 3.75 -23.30
CA ASP A 150 14.26 3.12 -24.50
C ASP A 150 14.87 1.73 -24.63
N THR A 151 14.02 0.70 -24.54
CA THR A 151 14.42 -0.71 -24.63
C THR A 151 14.77 -1.12 -26.06
N ALA A 152 14.15 -0.51 -27.08
CA ALA A 152 14.43 -0.81 -28.48
C ALA A 152 15.76 -0.18 -28.92
N ALA A 153 16.00 1.07 -28.52
CA ALA A 153 17.26 1.77 -28.81
C ALA A 153 18.38 1.46 -27.81
N ASN A 154 18.07 0.72 -26.73
CA ASN A 154 18.97 0.31 -25.66
C ASN A 154 19.80 1.49 -25.08
N ARG A 155 19.15 2.62 -24.86
CA ARG A 155 19.78 3.84 -24.32
C ARG A 155 18.76 4.68 -23.57
N TRP A 156 19.24 5.59 -22.73
CA TRP A 156 18.37 6.64 -22.19
C TRP A 156 18.06 7.67 -23.27
N THR A 157 16.86 8.23 -23.23
CA THR A 157 16.37 9.30 -24.09
C THR A 157 15.60 10.32 -23.27
N MET A 158 15.56 11.56 -23.77
CA MET A 158 14.66 12.59 -23.25
C MET A 158 13.35 12.50 -24.02
N THR A 159 12.21 12.60 -23.32
CA THR A 159 10.90 12.58 -23.98
C THR A 159 10.70 13.79 -24.91
N ASN A 160 11.31 14.93 -24.60
CA ASN A 160 11.37 16.10 -25.47
C ASN A 160 12.83 16.51 -25.75
N PRO A 161 13.41 16.12 -26.91
CA PRO A 161 14.79 16.44 -27.26
C PRO A 161 15.09 17.94 -27.38
N ASP A 162 14.09 18.74 -27.78
CA ASP A 162 14.22 20.17 -28.04
C ASP A 162 13.94 21.05 -26.80
N SER A 163 13.75 20.43 -25.64
CA SER A 163 13.44 21.11 -24.37
C SER A 163 14.63 21.86 -23.76
N GLY A 164 15.83 21.72 -24.33
CA GLY A 164 17.08 22.28 -23.79
C GLY A 164 17.66 21.46 -22.63
N TYR A 165 16.98 20.39 -22.21
CA TYR A 165 17.51 19.40 -21.28
C TYR A 165 18.20 18.28 -22.05
N HIS A 166 19.38 17.89 -21.57
CA HIS A 166 20.22 16.88 -22.21
C HIS A 166 20.67 15.86 -21.19
N LEU A 167 20.92 14.64 -21.67
CA LEU A 167 21.60 13.61 -20.89
C LEU A 167 23.07 14.00 -20.69
N THR A 168 23.73 13.36 -19.73
CA THR A 168 25.18 13.49 -19.55
C THR A 168 25.93 13.04 -20.82
N PRO A 169 27.21 13.41 -20.99
CA PRO A 169 28.02 12.95 -22.13
C PRO A 169 28.06 11.42 -22.29
N ASP A 170 27.92 10.67 -21.20
CA ASP A 170 27.85 9.21 -21.17
C ASP A 170 26.47 8.65 -21.54
N GLY A 171 25.50 9.53 -21.86
CA GLY A 171 24.13 9.15 -22.20
C GLY A 171 23.29 8.68 -21.01
N LEU A 172 23.59 9.17 -19.80
CA LEU A 172 22.85 8.85 -18.58
C LEU A 172 22.02 10.06 -18.11
N PRO A 173 20.93 9.85 -17.35
CA PRO A 173 20.25 10.94 -16.67
C PRO A 173 21.21 11.61 -15.68
N ASP A 174 21.20 12.95 -15.63
CA ASP A 174 22.08 13.67 -14.71
C ASP A 174 21.61 13.47 -13.27
N ALA A 175 22.53 13.10 -12.39
CA ALA A 175 22.22 12.90 -10.97
C ALA A 175 21.89 14.23 -10.26
N THR A 176 22.27 15.36 -10.84
CA THR A 176 21.99 16.72 -10.36
C THR A 176 20.64 17.27 -10.84
N ASP A 177 19.97 16.58 -11.77
CA ASP A 177 18.63 16.98 -12.24
C ASP A 177 17.67 17.09 -11.07
N VAL A 178 16.94 18.21 -11.01
CA VAL A 178 16.02 18.52 -9.93
C VAL A 178 14.56 18.32 -10.33
N GLY A 179 13.77 17.93 -9.33
CA GLY A 179 12.32 18.02 -9.40
C GLY A 179 11.58 16.80 -9.97
N ARG A 180 12.27 15.67 -10.12
CA ARG A 180 11.63 14.34 -10.13
C ARG A 180 12.05 13.49 -8.94
N LEU A 181 11.25 12.47 -8.68
CA LEU A 181 11.22 11.76 -7.42
C LEU A 181 12.51 11.00 -7.10
N TRP A 182 13.18 10.45 -8.11
CA TRP A 182 14.42 9.69 -7.95
C TRP A 182 15.51 10.53 -7.31
N ASN A 183 15.94 11.60 -7.99
CA ASN A 183 16.98 12.52 -7.52
C ASN A 183 16.52 13.38 -6.33
N SER A 184 15.23 13.67 -6.20
CA SER A 184 14.70 14.45 -5.06
C SER A 184 14.78 13.69 -3.74
N GLY A 185 14.82 12.36 -3.77
CA GLY A 185 15.06 11.58 -2.56
C GLY A 185 14.79 10.08 -2.65
N LEU A 186 14.02 9.59 -3.63
CA LEU A 186 13.66 8.17 -3.70
C LEU A 186 14.87 7.27 -3.94
N ALA A 187 15.87 7.70 -4.69
CA ALA A 187 17.12 6.95 -4.85
C ALA A 187 17.83 6.71 -3.50
N TYR A 188 17.81 7.73 -2.64
CA TYR A 188 18.49 7.73 -1.33
C TYR A 188 17.64 7.04 -0.25
N PHE A 189 16.45 7.57 0.03
CA PHE A 189 15.54 7.04 1.05
C PHE A 189 14.99 5.67 0.67
N GLY A 190 14.72 5.43 -0.61
CA GLY A 190 14.32 4.11 -1.08
C GLY A 190 15.42 3.08 -0.87
N PHE A 191 16.68 3.41 -1.12
CA PHE A 191 17.78 2.48 -0.84
C PHE A 191 17.99 2.23 0.66
N LEU A 192 17.94 3.26 1.50
CA LEU A 192 18.02 3.05 2.96
C LEU A 192 16.82 2.23 3.46
N PHE A 193 15.62 2.49 2.95
CA PHE A 193 14.42 1.72 3.27
C PHE A 193 14.52 0.27 2.78
N TYR A 194 15.23 0.01 1.67
CA TYR A 194 15.63 -1.34 1.27
C TYR A 194 16.53 -2.00 2.34
N LEU A 195 17.58 -1.29 2.79
CA LEU A 195 18.47 -1.82 3.83
C LEU A 195 17.75 -2.09 5.15
N SER A 196 16.75 -1.28 5.50
CA SER A 196 16.00 -1.47 6.74
C SER A 196 15.23 -2.80 6.78
N LYS A 197 14.86 -3.38 5.64
CA LYS A 197 14.17 -4.68 5.59
C LYS A 197 15.04 -5.84 6.07
N PHE A 198 16.36 -5.74 5.88
CA PHE A 198 17.29 -6.70 6.48
C PHE A 198 17.43 -6.48 7.99
N TYR A 199 17.42 -5.23 8.44
CA TYR A 199 17.49 -4.90 9.87
C TYR A 199 16.23 -5.37 10.63
N GLU A 200 15.05 -5.24 10.02
CA GLU A 200 13.76 -5.67 10.59
C GLU A 200 13.71 -7.18 10.91
N VAL A 201 14.61 -8.01 10.35
CA VAL A 201 14.77 -9.42 10.73
C VAL A 201 15.06 -9.60 12.23
N LEU A 202 15.63 -8.59 12.88
CA LEU A 202 15.86 -8.59 14.32
C LEU A 202 14.55 -8.69 15.12
N ASP A 203 13.40 -8.26 14.59
CA ASP A 203 12.09 -8.46 15.22
C ASP A 203 11.81 -9.95 15.40
N THR A 204 12.06 -10.73 14.34
CA THR A 204 11.91 -12.18 14.36
C THR A 204 12.93 -12.82 15.31
N ALA A 205 14.18 -12.35 15.31
CA ALA A 205 15.20 -12.83 16.23
C ALA A 205 14.81 -12.60 17.71
N ILE A 206 14.24 -11.44 18.04
CA ILE A 206 13.76 -11.12 19.39
C ILE A 206 12.63 -12.06 19.82
N ILE A 207 11.68 -12.38 18.93
CA ILE A 207 10.58 -13.30 19.20
C ILE A 207 11.10 -14.71 19.47
N LEU A 208 11.99 -15.19 18.60
CA LEU A 208 12.60 -16.51 18.73
C LEU A 208 13.44 -16.63 20.01
N ALA A 209 14.22 -15.59 20.36
CA ALA A 209 15.00 -15.53 21.59
C ALA A 209 14.12 -15.56 22.85
N LYS A 210 12.91 -14.98 22.79
CA LYS A 210 11.92 -15.09 23.88
C LYS A 210 11.29 -16.49 24.00
N GLY A 211 11.73 -17.47 23.20
CA GLY A 211 11.21 -18.83 23.18
C GLY A 211 9.88 -18.95 22.43
N LYS A 212 9.39 -17.87 21.82
CA LYS A 212 8.13 -17.87 21.07
C LYS A 212 8.33 -18.40 19.66
N ARG A 213 7.23 -18.86 19.06
CA ARG A 213 7.19 -19.24 17.64
C ARG A 213 7.11 -17.97 16.79
N SER A 214 7.99 -17.84 15.80
CA SER A 214 7.77 -16.87 14.71
C SER A 214 6.69 -17.41 13.79
N SER A 215 5.65 -16.62 13.54
CA SER A 215 4.54 -17.01 12.68
C SER A 215 4.99 -17.13 11.22
N THR A 216 4.27 -17.95 10.44
CA THR A 216 4.47 -18.03 8.99
C THR A 216 4.20 -16.67 8.34
N LEU A 217 3.23 -15.91 8.87
CA LEU A 217 2.92 -14.55 8.45
C LEU A 217 4.15 -13.63 8.54
N GLN A 218 4.82 -13.61 9.69
CA GLN A 218 5.99 -12.77 9.92
C GLN A 218 7.17 -13.19 9.04
N THR A 219 7.40 -14.49 8.91
CA THR A 219 8.50 -15.03 8.10
C THR A 219 8.29 -14.71 6.61
N TYR A 220 7.09 -14.98 6.09
CA TYR A 220 6.71 -14.68 4.72
C TYR A 220 6.77 -13.17 4.44
N HIS A 221 6.26 -12.34 5.35
CA HIS A 221 6.27 -10.89 5.22
C HIS A 221 7.70 -10.34 5.07
N HIS A 222 8.60 -10.61 6.03
CA HIS A 222 9.94 -10.05 5.98
C HIS A 222 10.75 -10.56 4.77
N ALA A 223 10.66 -11.86 4.45
CA ALA A 223 11.38 -12.41 3.29
C ALA A 223 10.88 -11.82 1.96
N GLY A 224 9.57 -11.74 1.77
CA GLY A 224 9.00 -11.15 0.56
C GLY A 224 9.24 -9.64 0.46
N ALA A 225 9.20 -8.91 1.59
CA ALA A 225 9.48 -7.48 1.62
C ALA A 225 10.92 -7.17 1.14
N MET A 226 11.92 -7.98 1.50
CA MET A 226 13.29 -7.83 0.98
C MET A 226 13.34 -7.97 -0.55
N MET A 227 12.64 -8.97 -1.10
CA MET A 227 12.63 -9.24 -2.54
C MET A 227 11.88 -8.17 -3.33
N CYS A 228 10.69 -7.76 -2.87
CA CYS A 228 9.91 -6.72 -3.52
C CYS A 228 10.62 -5.36 -3.47
N MET A 229 11.25 -5.05 -2.34
CA MET A 229 11.97 -3.79 -2.17
C MET A 229 13.26 -3.74 -3.02
N TRP A 230 13.98 -4.86 -3.11
CA TRP A 230 15.10 -5.01 -4.04
C TRP A 230 14.66 -4.76 -5.48
N ALA A 231 13.62 -5.45 -5.95
CA ALA A 231 13.17 -5.34 -7.34
C ALA A 231 12.73 -3.89 -7.67
N GLY A 232 12.01 -3.24 -6.75
CA GLY A 232 11.54 -1.86 -6.93
C GLY A 232 12.68 -0.85 -7.10
N ILE A 233 13.73 -0.94 -6.28
CA ILE A 233 14.91 -0.05 -6.37
C ILE A 233 15.81 -0.43 -7.54
N ARG A 234 16.12 -1.73 -7.70
CA ARG A 234 17.01 -2.23 -8.75
C ARG A 234 16.52 -1.87 -10.14
N TYR A 235 15.21 -1.98 -10.37
CA TYR A 235 14.59 -1.67 -11.67
C TYR A 235 14.01 -0.26 -11.75
N MET A 236 14.21 0.57 -10.70
CA MET A 236 13.70 1.95 -10.66
C MET A 236 12.19 1.99 -11.01
N ALA A 237 11.43 1.05 -10.44
CA ALA A 237 10.01 0.92 -10.69
C ALA A 237 9.26 1.99 -9.92
N SER A 238 8.53 2.85 -10.63
CA SER A 238 7.90 4.02 -10.00
C SER A 238 7.08 3.70 -8.74
N PRO A 239 6.19 2.68 -8.72
CA PRO A 239 5.35 2.38 -7.55
C PRO A 239 6.08 2.14 -6.23
N ILE A 240 7.40 1.94 -6.25
CA ILE A 240 8.20 1.73 -5.03
C ILE A 240 8.09 2.89 -4.04
N TRP A 241 7.78 4.10 -4.51
CA TRP A 241 7.54 5.25 -3.64
C TRP A 241 6.34 5.05 -2.71
N ILE A 242 5.30 4.34 -3.17
CA ILE A 242 4.07 4.08 -2.41
C ILE A 242 4.45 3.26 -1.18
N PHE A 243 5.27 2.23 -1.39
CA PHE A 243 5.80 1.41 -0.32
C PHE A 243 6.63 2.28 0.63
N ALA A 244 7.66 2.97 0.13
CA ALA A 244 8.57 3.74 0.96
C ALA A 244 7.85 4.81 1.79
N LEU A 245 6.87 5.53 1.22
CA LEU A 245 6.14 6.59 1.89
C LEU A 245 5.14 6.04 2.92
N PHE A 246 4.20 5.19 2.50
CA PHE A 246 3.12 4.79 3.41
C PHE A 246 3.58 3.75 4.42
N ASN A 247 4.45 2.81 4.05
CA ASN A 247 4.95 1.83 5.01
C ASN A 247 5.82 2.47 6.09
N SER A 248 6.64 3.47 5.76
CA SER A 248 7.43 4.16 6.78
C SER A 248 6.55 4.93 7.79
N LEU A 249 5.42 5.50 7.35
CA LEU A 249 4.43 6.07 8.27
C LEU A 249 3.81 5.00 9.19
N ILE A 250 3.32 3.90 8.62
CA ILE A 250 2.71 2.83 9.41
C ILE A 250 3.73 2.18 10.36
N HIS A 251 4.97 1.97 9.91
CA HIS A 251 6.05 1.44 10.73
C HIS A 251 6.43 2.41 11.86
N ALA A 252 6.49 3.71 11.61
CA ALA A 252 6.72 4.70 12.66
C ALA A 252 5.67 4.58 13.77
N MET A 253 4.39 4.48 13.41
CA MET A 253 3.31 4.31 14.38
C MET A 253 3.34 2.94 15.08
N MET A 254 3.62 1.87 14.34
CA MET A 254 3.66 0.50 14.85
C MET A 254 4.83 0.29 15.84
N TYR A 255 6.03 0.75 15.53
CA TYR A 255 7.17 0.67 16.45
C TYR A 255 7.05 1.63 17.63
N THR A 256 6.37 2.78 17.46
CA THR A 256 5.99 3.63 18.59
C THR A 256 5.06 2.87 19.54
N TYR A 257 4.05 2.17 19.01
CA TYR A 257 3.16 1.32 19.79
C TYR A 257 3.92 0.19 20.53
N TYR A 258 4.87 -0.48 19.88
CA TYR A 258 5.70 -1.50 20.52
C TYR A 258 6.63 -0.92 21.59
N THR A 259 7.18 0.28 21.36
CA THR A 259 7.96 1.00 22.37
C THR A 259 7.14 1.29 23.61
N LEU A 260 5.94 1.87 23.46
CA LEU A 260 5.03 2.14 24.57
C LEU A 260 4.65 0.87 25.34
N THR A 261 4.39 -0.22 24.61
CA THR A 261 4.06 -1.52 25.21
C THR A 261 5.27 -2.09 25.98
N ALA A 262 6.49 -1.94 25.46
CA ALA A 262 7.72 -2.38 26.12
C ALA A 262 8.01 -1.56 27.40
N LEU A 263 7.61 -0.29 27.42
CA LEU A 263 7.66 0.59 28.60
C LEU A 263 6.48 0.40 29.56
N ARG A 264 5.61 -0.60 29.33
CA ARG A 264 4.42 -0.91 30.14
C ARG A 264 3.38 0.20 30.19
N VAL A 265 3.37 1.09 29.21
CA VAL A 265 2.30 2.09 29.05
C VAL A 265 1.04 1.38 28.54
N LYS A 266 -0.09 1.55 29.24
CA LYS A 266 -1.37 0.97 28.83
C LYS A 266 -1.88 1.70 27.59
N VAL A 267 -1.86 1.03 26.44
CA VAL A 267 -2.39 1.58 25.18
C VAL A 267 -3.82 1.06 24.94
N PRO A 268 -4.80 1.94 24.66
CA PRO A 268 -6.17 1.54 24.37
C PRO A 268 -6.28 0.56 23.19
N THR A 269 -7.18 -0.43 23.30
CA THR A 269 -7.45 -1.43 22.24
C THR A 269 -7.87 -0.80 20.91
N ARG A 270 -8.50 0.39 20.94
CA ARG A 270 -8.87 1.14 19.73
C ARG A 270 -7.66 1.51 18.87
N ILE A 271 -6.54 1.89 19.50
CA ILE A 271 -5.30 2.22 18.78
C ILE A 271 -4.74 0.97 18.12
N LYS A 272 -4.69 -0.17 18.85
CA LYS A 272 -4.26 -1.45 18.28
C LYS A 272 -5.10 -1.86 17.06
N ARG A 273 -6.43 -1.71 17.15
CA ARG A 273 -7.36 -1.98 16.05
C ARG A 273 -7.12 -1.03 14.88
N SER A 274 -6.99 0.27 15.13
CA SER A 274 -6.72 1.28 14.11
C SER A 274 -5.41 1.02 13.36
N LEU A 275 -4.33 0.67 14.06
CA LEU A 275 -3.05 0.28 13.43
C LEU A 275 -3.22 -0.89 12.45
N THR A 276 -3.94 -1.93 12.88
CA THR A 276 -4.19 -3.11 12.03
C THR A 276 -5.07 -2.74 10.82
N THR A 277 -6.08 -1.89 11.01
CA THR A 277 -6.91 -1.38 9.91
C THR A 277 -6.08 -0.57 8.91
N MET A 278 -5.21 0.31 9.39
CA MET A 278 -4.33 1.10 8.51
C MET A 278 -3.33 0.23 7.74
N GLN A 279 -2.81 -0.84 8.34
CA GLN A 279 -1.96 -1.83 7.64
C GLN A 279 -2.73 -2.52 6.50
N ILE A 280 -3.96 -2.97 6.74
CA ILE A 280 -4.79 -3.60 5.70
C ILE A 280 -5.11 -2.60 4.59
N ALA A 281 -5.51 -1.37 4.94
CA ALA A 281 -5.78 -0.32 3.98
C ALA A 281 -4.54 0.00 3.12
N GLN A 282 -3.34 0.05 3.73
CA GLN A 282 -2.07 0.24 3.02
C GLN A 282 -1.85 -0.86 1.97
N PHE A 283 -2.11 -2.13 2.31
CA PHE A 283 -1.93 -3.22 1.35
C PHE A 283 -2.94 -3.16 0.22
N VAL A 284 -4.23 -2.95 0.50
CA VAL A 284 -5.26 -2.90 -0.53
C VAL A 284 -5.04 -1.71 -1.46
N ILE A 285 -4.97 -0.49 -0.92
CA ILE A 285 -4.83 0.73 -1.71
C ILE A 285 -3.48 0.75 -2.42
N GLY A 286 -2.40 0.36 -1.74
CA GLY A 286 -1.06 0.33 -2.31
C GLY A 286 -0.92 -0.66 -3.46
N THR A 287 -1.52 -1.85 -3.34
CA THR A 287 -1.53 -2.87 -4.40
C THR A 287 -2.30 -2.38 -5.62
N LEU A 288 -3.48 -1.78 -5.43
CA LEU A 288 -4.29 -1.23 -6.53
C LEU A 288 -3.57 -0.09 -7.25
N LEU A 289 -2.96 0.84 -6.52
CA LEU A 289 -2.18 1.92 -7.11
C LEU A 289 -0.95 1.41 -7.85
N ALA A 290 -0.24 0.42 -7.30
CA ALA A 290 0.90 -0.20 -7.98
C ALA A 290 0.47 -0.92 -9.27
N ALA A 291 -0.65 -1.67 -9.22
CA ALA A 291 -1.23 -2.31 -10.40
C ALA A 291 -1.61 -1.30 -11.48
N ALA A 292 -2.21 -0.16 -11.09
CA ALA A 292 -2.61 0.88 -12.03
C ALA A 292 -1.44 1.40 -12.89
N HIS A 293 -0.20 1.43 -12.37
CA HIS A 293 0.96 1.85 -13.16
C HIS A 293 1.23 0.94 -14.37
N LEU A 294 0.79 -0.33 -14.37
CA LEU A 294 0.91 -1.20 -15.54
C LEU A 294 -0.02 -0.80 -16.68
N PHE A 295 -1.15 -0.15 -16.36
CA PHE A 295 -2.21 0.15 -17.32
C PHE A 295 -2.29 1.63 -17.70
N VAL A 296 -1.72 2.52 -16.90
CA VAL A 296 -1.80 3.97 -17.14
C VAL A 296 -0.86 4.39 -18.27
N SER A 297 -1.41 5.15 -19.22
CA SER A 297 -0.70 5.90 -20.25
C SER A 297 -1.22 7.34 -20.28
N TYR A 298 -0.42 8.29 -20.75
CA TYR A 298 -0.83 9.70 -20.79
C TYR A 298 -0.22 10.41 -21.99
N SER A 299 -0.84 11.50 -22.45
CA SER A 299 -0.33 12.30 -23.58
C SER A 299 0.55 13.47 -23.12
N VAL A 300 1.73 13.56 -23.74
CA VAL A 300 2.69 14.65 -23.56
C VAL A 300 2.82 15.47 -24.85
N PRO A 301 2.98 16.80 -24.76
CA PRO A 301 3.29 17.62 -25.93
C PRO A 301 4.79 17.48 -26.24
N VAL A 302 5.11 16.87 -27.38
CA VAL A 302 6.48 16.80 -27.90
C VAL A 302 6.63 17.89 -28.95
N GLN A 303 7.70 18.69 -28.86
CA GLN A 303 8.06 19.63 -29.92
C GLN A 303 8.92 18.88 -30.91
N GLU A 304 8.47 18.77 -32.16
CA GLU A 304 9.26 18.22 -33.24
C GLU A 304 9.58 19.34 -34.24
N SER A 305 10.84 19.48 -34.62
CA SER A 305 11.26 20.38 -35.68
C SER A 305 11.18 19.66 -37.03
N HIS A 306 10.26 20.06 -37.91
CA HIS A 306 10.22 19.54 -39.27
C HIS A 306 10.86 20.55 -40.24
N PRO A 307 11.71 20.09 -41.17
CA PRO A 307 12.21 20.95 -42.22
C PRO A 307 11.08 21.30 -43.18
N VAL A 308 10.70 22.57 -43.23
CA VAL A 308 9.79 23.06 -44.28
C VAL A 308 10.60 23.15 -45.56
N THR A 309 10.25 22.33 -46.55
CA THR A 309 10.74 22.53 -47.92
C THR A 309 9.85 23.60 -48.53
N LEU A 310 10.38 24.82 -48.70
CA LEU A 310 9.68 25.84 -49.47
C LEU A 310 9.52 25.31 -50.89
N GLN A 311 8.28 25.08 -51.34
CA GLN A 311 8.02 24.78 -52.74
C GLN A 311 8.45 26.00 -53.57
N PRO A 312 9.36 25.86 -54.53
CA PRO A 312 9.74 26.98 -55.36
C PRO A 312 8.55 27.31 -56.26
N LEU A 313 7.95 28.49 -56.07
CA LEU A 313 7.00 29.09 -57.01
C LEU A 313 7.73 29.34 -58.34
N THR A 314 7.87 28.30 -59.16
CA THR A 314 8.54 28.38 -60.48
C THR A 314 7.60 28.01 -61.63
N GLU A 315 6.31 27.90 -61.37
CA GLU A 315 5.29 27.76 -62.40
C GLU A 315 4.43 29.03 -62.31
N THR A 316 4.82 30.17 -62.86
CA THR A 316 4.64 30.50 -64.27
C THR A 316 5.09 31.96 -64.43
N ILE A 317 6.22 32.22 -65.10
CA ILE A 317 6.54 33.57 -65.57
C ILE A 317 6.90 33.46 -67.05
N PRO A 318 6.03 33.92 -67.98
CA PRO A 318 6.36 33.94 -69.38
C PRO A 318 7.53 34.91 -69.61
N SER A 319 8.52 34.41 -70.33
CA SER A 319 9.70 35.16 -70.76
C SER A 319 9.31 36.21 -71.80
N GLN A 320 8.99 37.42 -71.38
CA GLN A 320 9.04 38.60 -72.24
C GLN A 320 9.26 39.89 -71.45
N ASP A 321 10.10 40.74 -72.03
CA ASP A 321 10.69 41.96 -71.46
C ASP A 321 9.76 42.79 -70.56
N THR A 322 10.12 42.89 -69.27
CA THR A 322 9.67 43.98 -68.41
C THR A 322 10.80 44.38 -67.46
N THR A 323 11.63 45.33 -67.89
CA THR A 323 12.79 45.92 -67.19
C THR A 323 12.46 46.64 -65.87
N GLY A 324 11.28 46.44 -65.28
CA GLY A 324 10.88 47.00 -63.99
C GLY A 324 9.97 46.13 -63.13
N LEU A 325 9.41 45.03 -63.65
CA LEU A 325 8.39 44.23 -62.95
C LEU A 325 8.99 43.10 -62.11
N LEU A 326 10.10 42.53 -62.59
CA LEU A 326 10.83 41.45 -61.91
C LEU A 326 11.49 41.88 -60.59
N PRO A 327 12.09 43.09 -60.45
CA PRO A 327 12.61 43.57 -59.17
C PRO A 327 11.50 43.83 -58.13
N TRP A 328 10.34 44.30 -58.58
CA TRP A 328 9.17 44.53 -57.71
C TRP A 328 8.58 43.21 -57.20
N LEU A 329 8.38 42.21 -58.08
CA LEU A 329 7.91 40.88 -57.69
C LEU A 329 8.89 40.20 -56.72
N LYS A 330 10.20 40.35 -56.93
CA LYS A 330 11.23 39.84 -56.00
C LYS A 330 11.15 40.52 -54.63
N LYS A 331 10.96 41.84 -54.58
CA LYS A 331 10.77 42.57 -53.31
C LYS A 331 9.51 42.15 -52.58
N LEU A 332 8.43 41.86 -53.32
CA LEU A 332 7.17 41.37 -52.77
C LEU A 332 7.29 39.93 -52.26
N ALA A 333 8.04 39.08 -52.97
CA ALA A 333 8.39 37.73 -52.52
C ALA A 333 9.27 37.74 -51.25
N PHE A 334 10.27 38.63 -51.16
CA PHE A 334 11.10 38.79 -49.95
C PHE A 334 10.28 39.28 -48.74
N ARG A 335 9.28 40.15 -48.95
CA ARG A 335 8.33 40.57 -47.89
C ARG A 335 7.35 39.46 -47.51
N ALA A 336 6.84 38.70 -48.48
CA ALA A 336 5.95 37.57 -48.22
C ALA A 336 6.65 36.43 -47.46
N ALA A 337 7.98 36.31 -47.63
CA ALA A 337 8.84 35.39 -46.89
C ALA A 337 9.36 35.95 -45.53
N GLY A 338 8.86 37.10 -45.07
CA GLY A 338 9.23 37.67 -43.76
C GLY A 338 10.65 38.24 -43.66
N ALA A 339 11.36 38.40 -44.79
CA ALA A 339 12.74 38.89 -44.85
C ALA A 339 12.79 40.42 -45.09
N ASP A 340 12.13 41.19 -44.23
CA ASP A 340 11.93 42.65 -44.40
C ASP A 340 13.25 43.45 -44.50
N GLY A 341 14.32 42.98 -43.85
CA GLY A 341 15.65 43.61 -43.92
C GLY A 341 16.36 43.45 -45.27
N VAL A 342 16.13 42.34 -45.98
CA VAL A 342 16.75 42.05 -47.29
C VAL A 342 15.93 42.68 -48.42
N ALA A 343 14.61 42.73 -48.28
CA ALA A 343 13.70 43.43 -49.19
C ALA A 343 13.98 44.94 -49.28
N ALA A 344 14.54 45.55 -48.22
CA ALA A 344 14.91 46.96 -48.20
C ALA A 344 16.11 47.29 -49.10
N ASN A 345 16.99 46.33 -49.39
CA ASN A 345 18.25 46.52 -50.13
C ASN A 345 18.18 46.18 -51.63
N VAL A 346 16.99 45.92 -52.18
CA VAL A 346 16.80 45.61 -53.61
C VAL A 346 16.66 46.92 -54.41
N LEU A 347 17.72 47.34 -55.11
CA LEU A 347 17.74 48.51 -56.00
C LEU A 347 17.72 48.12 -57.49
N SER A 348 17.09 48.96 -58.32
CA SER A 348 16.87 48.76 -59.76
C SER A 348 17.87 49.54 -60.64
N ALA A 349 17.84 49.18 -61.92
CA ALA A 349 18.61 49.46 -63.15
C ALA A 349 19.65 50.59 -63.26
N ASN A 350 19.90 51.47 -62.28
CA ASN A 350 20.95 52.48 -62.44
C ASN A 350 21.68 52.95 -61.17
N ARG A 351 22.07 52.02 -60.29
CA ARG A 351 23.48 51.82 -59.84
C ARG A 351 23.59 50.97 -58.56
N THR A 352 23.90 49.70 -58.80
CA THR A 352 24.80 48.76 -58.05
C THR A 352 24.34 48.25 -56.68
N LEU A 353 24.57 46.98 -56.28
CA LEU A 353 25.47 45.92 -56.76
C LEU A 353 24.75 44.55 -56.83
N PHE A 354 24.90 43.81 -57.94
CA PHE A 354 24.87 42.34 -57.90
C PHE A 354 25.93 41.80 -58.87
N GLY A 355 27.13 41.54 -58.33
CA GLY A 355 28.08 40.57 -58.86
C GLY A 355 27.70 39.15 -58.43
N ALA A 356 28.55 38.17 -58.74
CA ALA A 356 28.34 36.72 -58.60
C ALA A 356 27.81 36.21 -57.24
N ASP A 357 27.78 37.04 -56.20
CA ASP A 357 27.31 36.75 -54.85
C ASP A 357 25.78 36.59 -54.73
N GLY A 358 25.00 37.07 -55.70
CA GLY A 358 23.53 36.89 -55.70
C GLY A 358 23.09 35.43 -55.87
N SER A 359 23.87 34.64 -56.62
CA SER A 359 23.64 33.20 -56.79
C SER A 359 23.95 32.44 -55.49
N HIS A 360 24.98 32.86 -54.76
CA HIS A 360 25.32 32.33 -53.44
C HIS A 360 24.29 32.71 -52.37
N ALA A 361 23.68 33.90 -52.44
CA ALA A 361 22.60 34.29 -51.54
C ALA A 361 21.31 33.49 -51.80
N VAL A 362 20.99 33.19 -53.07
CA VAL A 362 19.86 32.31 -53.44
C VAL A 362 20.14 30.87 -53.05
N HIS A 363 21.36 30.35 -53.25
CA HIS A 363 21.75 29.02 -52.76
C HIS A 363 21.80 28.93 -51.23
N ALA A 364 22.19 30.00 -50.53
CA ALA A 364 22.13 30.08 -49.08
C ALA A 364 20.68 30.08 -48.56
N LEU A 365 19.75 30.73 -49.26
CA LEU A 365 18.31 30.74 -48.94
C LEU A 365 17.60 29.42 -49.31
N VAL A 366 17.96 28.76 -50.41
CA VAL A 366 17.46 27.42 -50.75
C VAL A 366 17.94 26.37 -49.72
N ASN A 367 19.10 26.61 -49.11
CA ASN A 367 19.62 25.79 -48.00
C ASN A 367 19.14 26.25 -46.61
N HIS A 368 18.45 27.39 -46.49
CA HIS A 368 17.78 27.78 -45.26
C HIS A 368 16.53 26.91 -45.08
N ARG A 369 16.72 25.73 -44.49
CA ARG A 369 15.63 24.94 -43.90
C ARG A 369 15.02 25.76 -42.77
N GLU A 370 13.85 26.33 -43.00
CA GLU A 370 13.02 26.80 -41.89
C GLU A 370 12.55 25.58 -41.11
N LEU A 371 13.11 25.41 -39.91
CA LEU A 371 12.65 24.40 -38.96
C LEU A 371 11.37 24.93 -38.32
N ARG A 372 10.21 24.50 -38.83
CA ARG A 372 8.93 24.80 -38.20
C ARG A 372 8.75 23.87 -37.01
N LYS A 373 8.59 24.44 -35.82
CA LYS A 373 8.27 23.71 -34.60
C LYS A 373 6.80 23.36 -34.60
N GLN A 374 6.46 22.08 -34.61
CA GLN A 374 5.10 21.59 -34.45
C GLN A 374 4.99 20.83 -33.14
N THR A 375 3.94 21.11 -32.37
CA THR A 375 3.65 20.40 -31.13
C THR A 375 2.79 19.17 -31.44
N LEU A 376 3.37 17.99 -31.36
CA LEU A 376 2.66 16.72 -31.51
C LEU A 376 2.27 16.17 -30.14
N GLN A 377 1.06 15.60 -30.01
CA GLN A 377 0.67 14.89 -28.80
C GLN A 377 1.05 13.42 -28.91
N THR A 378 2.05 13.01 -28.14
CA THR A 378 2.54 11.62 -28.12
C THR A 378 2.07 10.93 -26.85
N SER A 379 1.60 9.69 -26.96
CA SER A 379 1.16 8.87 -25.82
C SER A 379 2.36 8.13 -25.22
N VAL A 380 2.58 8.29 -23.92
CA VAL A 380 3.69 7.68 -23.18
C VAL A 380 3.13 6.73 -22.11
N PRO A 381 3.57 5.46 -22.08
CA PRO A 381 3.18 4.53 -21.03
C PRO A 381 3.89 4.86 -19.72
N CYS A 382 3.26 4.52 -18.59
CA CYS A 382 3.86 4.72 -17.28
C CYS A 382 5.12 3.85 -17.09
N ILE A 383 5.05 2.59 -17.52
CA ILE A 383 6.10 1.57 -17.40
C ILE A 383 6.62 1.17 -18.79
N ASN A 384 7.94 1.14 -18.95
CA ASN A 384 8.58 1.00 -20.27
C ASN A 384 9.56 -0.18 -20.35
N THR A 385 9.91 -0.79 -19.22
CA THR A 385 10.90 -1.87 -19.16
C THR A 385 10.31 -3.12 -18.52
N SER A 386 10.77 -4.29 -18.95
CA SER A 386 10.35 -5.57 -18.35
C SER A 386 10.77 -5.69 -16.89
N GLY A 387 11.91 -5.10 -16.50
CA GLY A 387 12.34 -5.02 -15.10
C GLY A 387 11.38 -4.24 -14.20
N GLN A 388 10.88 -3.09 -14.65
CA GLN A 388 9.88 -2.32 -13.90
C GLN A 388 8.57 -3.08 -13.76
N ALA A 389 8.10 -3.73 -14.83
CA ALA A 389 6.90 -4.55 -14.81
C ALA A 389 7.05 -5.77 -13.89
N PHE A 390 8.21 -6.44 -13.93
CA PHE A 390 8.56 -7.53 -13.00
C PHE A 390 8.51 -7.08 -11.54
N ALA A 391 9.07 -5.91 -11.20
CA ALA A 391 9.02 -5.40 -9.84
C ALA A 391 7.58 -5.17 -9.35
N ILE A 392 6.70 -4.68 -10.22
CA ILE A 392 5.28 -4.52 -9.89
C ILE A 392 4.62 -5.89 -9.73
N TRP A 393 4.78 -6.79 -10.69
CA TRP A 393 4.17 -8.11 -10.65
C TRP A 393 4.61 -8.93 -9.43
N LEU A 394 5.90 -8.91 -9.11
CA LEU A 394 6.45 -9.53 -7.90
C LEU A 394 5.78 -8.97 -6.64
N ASN A 395 5.57 -7.65 -6.58
CA ASN A 395 4.87 -7.01 -5.46
C ASN A 395 3.40 -7.44 -5.37
N LEU A 396 2.67 -7.50 -6.49
CA LEU A 396 1.28 -7.93 -6.54
C LEU A 396 1.11 -9.39 -6.06
N VAL A 397 1.92 -10.31 -6.60
CA VAL A 397 1.90 -11.73 -6.23
C VAL A 397 2.23 -11.93 -4.76
N TYR A 398 3.20 -11.17 -4.24
CA TYR A 398 3.57 -11.22 -2.83
C TYR A 398 2.46 -10.69 -1.91
N LEU A 399 1.86 -9.54 -2.23
CA LEU A 399 0.90 -8.85 -1.37
C LEU A 399 -0.47 -9.53 -1.34
N LEU A 400 -0.88 -10.25 -2.40
CA LEU A 400 -2.19 -10.90 -2.45
C LEU A 400 -2.42 -11.90 -1.30
N PRO A 401 -1.59 -12.95 -1.10
CA PRO A 401 -1.76 -13.87 0.02
C PRO A 401 -1.52 -13.19 1.37
N LEU A 402 -0.64 -12.18 1.43
CA LEU A 402 -0.40 -11.42 2.66
C LEU A 402 -1.64 -10.65 3.11
N THR A 403 -2.28 -9.95 2.17
CA THR A 403 -3.51 -9.19 2.40
C THR A 403 -4.62 -10.12 2.90
N PHE A 404 -4.79 -11.27 2.25
CA PHE A 404 -5.74 -12.30 2.70
C PHE A 404 -5.47 -12.75 4.14
N LEU A 405 -4.21 -13.05 4.49
CA LEU A 405 -3.86 -13.49 5.84
C LEU A 405 -4.13 -12.40 6.90
N PHE A 406 -3.86 -11.13 6.60
CA PHE A 406 -4.13 -10.00 7.49
C PHE A 406 -5.63 -9.74 7.67
N VAL A 407 -6.40 -9.79 6.58
CA VAL A 407 -7.87 -9.65 6.64
C VAL A 407 -8.46 -10.79 7.48
N ARG A 408 -8.03 -12.04 7.24
CA ARG A 408 -8.46 -13.19 8.04
C ARG A 408 -8.12 -13.02 9.54
N PHE A 409 -6.90 -12.56 9.84
CA PHE A 409 -6.48 -12.27 11.21
C PHE A 409 -7.34 -11.17 11.85
N PHE A 410 -7.67 -10.12 11.11
CA PHE A 410 -8.50 -9.01 11.59
C PHE A 410 -9.92 -9.45 11.90
N ILE A 411 -10.57 -10.19 10.99
CA ILE A 411 -11.92 -10.73 11.19
C ILE A 411 -11.96 -11.58 12.47
N ARG A 412 -11.00 -12.51 12.61
CA ARG A 412 -10.92 -13.40 13.79
C ARG A 412 -10.63 -12.63 15.09
N SER A 413 -9.78 -11.62 15.04
CA SER A 413 -9.33 -10.90 16.24
C SER A 413 -10.30 -9.83 16.72
N TYR A 414 -11.03 -9.18 15.81
CA TYR A 414 -11.80 -7.97 16.13
C TYR A 414 -13.29 -8.06 15.83
N LEU A 415 -13.74 -8.88 14.86
CA LEU A 415 -15.16 -8.98 14.52
C LEU A 415 -15.81 -10.17 15.23
N ARG A 416 -15.16 -11.34 15.23
CA ARG A 416 -15.73 -12.54 15.87
C ARG A 416 -15.82 -12.41 17.39
N ARG A 417 -14.81 -11.80 18.01
CA ARG A 417 -14.73 -11.62 19.47
C ARG A 417 -15.76 -10.61 20.02
N THR A 418 -16.12 -9.58 19.24
CA THR A 418 -17.21 -8.67 19.59
C THR A 418 -18.56 -9.37 19.55
N ASN A 419 -18.78 -10.22 18.55
CA ASN A 419 -20.04 -10.97 18.43
C ASN A 419 -20.17 -11.98 19.59
N GLU A 420 -19.10 -12.70 19.94
CA GLU A 420 -19.09 -13.60 21.11
C GLU A 420 -19.36 -12.86 22.43
N HIS A 421 -18.77 -11.67 22.64
CA HIS A 421 -19.05 -10.86 23.84
C HIS A 421 -20.47 -10.30 23.87
N GLN A 422 -21.03 -9.88 22.73
CA GLN A 422 -22.42 -9.43 22.62
C GLN A 422 -23.40 -10.59 22.86
N HIS A 423 -23.14 -11.77 22.30
CA HIS A 423 -23.92 -12.98 22.55
C HIS A 423 -23.88 -13.38 24.03
N HIS A 424 -22.72 -13.39 24.67
CA HIS A 424 -22.63 -13.71 26.10
C HIS A 424 -23.26 -12.64 27.00
N ALA A 425 -23.17 -11.35 26.63
CA ALA A 425 -23.86 -10.29 27.35
C ALA A 425 -25.39 -10.42 27.24
N ALA A 426 -25.90 -10.72 26.03
CA ALA A 426 -27.31 -10.99 25.79
C ALA A 426 -27.79 -12.25 26.54
N GLU A 427 -27.02 -13.35 26.49
CA GLU A 427 -27.32 -14.60 27.20
C GLU A 427 -27.33 -14.40 28.72
N LYS A 428 -26.40 -13.60 29.26
CA LYS A 428 -26.35 -13.25 30.68
C LYS A 428 -27.56 -12.40 31.09
N ALA A 429 -27.92 -11.39 30.28
CA ALA A 429 -29.10 -10.57 30.52
C ALA A 429 -30.40 -11.41 30.51
N ILE A 430 -30.51 -12.37 29.59
CA ILE A 430 -31.66 -13.30 29.54
C ILE A 430 -31.70 -14.15 30.81
N LYS A 431 -30.59 -14.75 31.24
CA LYS A 431 -30.54 -15.59 32.45
C LYS A 431 -30.87 -14.80 33.73
N ASP A 432 -30.40 -13.56 33.85
CA ASP A 432 -30.69 -12.71 35.01
C ASP A 432 -32.19 -12.37 35.07
N VAL A 433 -32.82 -12.05 33.93
CA VAL A 433 -34.27 -11.81 33.85
C VAL A 433 -35.10 -13.07 34.14
N THR A 434 -34.71 -14.24 33.62
CA THR A 434 -35.39 -15.51 33.92
C THR A 434 -35.33 -15.86 35.41
N ARG A 435 -34.20 -15.55 36.06
CA ARG A 435 -34.02 -15.76 37.51
C ARG A 435 -34.90 -14.83 38.34
N GLU A 436 -35.04 -13.56 37.95
CA GLU A 436 -35.95 -12.60 38.57
C GLU A 436 -37.42 -13.05 38.47
N ILE A 437 -37.85 -13.49 37.28
CA ILE A 437 -39.21 -14.00 37.06
C ILE A 437 -39.48 -15.24 37.92
N SER A 438 -38.53 -16.18 37.95
CA SER A 438 -38.66 -17.40 38.76
C SER A 438 -38.69 -17.11 40.25
N LYS A 439 -37.97 -16.08 40.71
CA LYS A 439 -38.00 -15.62 42.11
C LYS A 439 -39.36 -14.99 42.44
N ALA A 440 -39.89 -14.12 41.58
CA ALA A 440 -41.21 -13.50 41.75
C ALA A 440 -42.35 -14.54 41.75
N VAL A 441 -42.28 -15.56 40.88
CA VAL A 441 -43.26 -16.67 40.86
C VAL A 441 -43.24 -17.49 42.15
N ARG A 442 -42.04 -17.70 42.73
CA ARG A 442 -41.86 -18.44 43.99
C ARG A 442 -42.34 -17.65 45.20
N GLU A 443 -42.16 -16.33 45.20
CA GLU A 443 -42.69 -15.43 46.23
C GLU A 443 -44.22 -15.34 46.16
N MET A 444 -44.83 -15.39 44.97
CA MET A 444 -46.29 -15.42 44.82
C MET A 444 -46.94 -16.76 45.22
N HIS A 445 -46.22 -17.89 45.12
CA HIS A 445 -46.70 -19.21 45.56
C HIS A 445 -46.28 -19.57 47.00
N GLY A 446 -45.60 -18.66 47.71
CA GLY A 446 -44.94 -18.93 48.98
C GLY A 446 -45.80 -18.72 50.25
N ASN A 447 -47.13 -18.58 50.15
CA ASN A 447 -48.01 -18.43 51.31
C ASN A 447 -49.35 -19.12 51.08
N THR A 448 -49.44 -20.42 51.34
CA THR A 448 -50.70 -21.09 51.73
C THR A 448 -50.42 -22.39 52.48
N SER A 449 -50.50 -22.34 53.80
CA SER A 449 -50.87 -23.48 54.64
C SER A 449 -51.95 -23.04 55.64
N ASP A 450 -53.00 -23.86 55.71
CA ASP A 450 -54.04 -24.01 56.75
C ASP A 450 -55.35 -23.21 56.67
N GLY A 451 -56.47 -23.93 56.46
CA GLY A 451 -57.80 -23.62 57.02
C GLY A 451 -59.01 -23.56 56.04
N PRO A 452 -60.18 -24.20 56.30
CA PRO A 452 -61.15 -24.57 55.24
C PRO A 452 -62.50 -23.80 55.21
N SER A 453 -63.18 -23.91 54.04
CA SER A 453 -64.62 -23.63 53.72
C SER A 453 -65.08 -22.15 53.75
N SER A 454 -66.03 -21.63 52.95
CA SER A 454 -67.08 -22.16 52.09
C SER A 454 -67.52 -21.14 51.02
N GLY A 455 -68.16 -21.60 49.94
CA GLY A 455 -69.30 -20.90 49.32
C GLY A 455 -69.05 -19.96 48.12
N SER A 456 -69.84 -20.24 47.07
CA SER A 456 -70.32 -19.31 46.02
C SER A 456 -69.48 -19.12 44.74
N SER A 457 -70.19 -19.32 43.62
CA SER A 457 -69.78 -19.39 42.21
C SER A 457 -69.56 -18.02 41.52
N THR A 458 -68.51 -17.90 40.69
CA THR A 458 -68.44 -17.23 39.35
C THR A 458 -66.98 -17.26 38.79
N PRO A 459 -66.72 -17.06 37.47
CA PRO A 459 -65.88 -17.97 36.69
C PRO A 459 -64.37 -17.62 36.53
N ARG A 460 -63.56 -18.69 36.45
CA ARG A 460 -62.19 -18.90 35.91
C ARG A 460 -61.32 -17.67 35.51
N PRO A 461 -60.17 -17.43 36.20
CA PRO A 461 -59.17 -16.42 35.83
C PRO A 461 -58.17 -16.86 34.73
N GLU A 462 -58.25 -18.09 34.23
CA GLU A 462 -57.28 -18.65 33.26
C GLU A 462 -57.30 -17.96 31.88
N ARG A 463 -58.48 -17.61 31.34
CA ARG A 463 -58.56 -16.98 30.01
C ARG A 463 -58.10 -15.52 30.00
N ALA A 464 -58.27 -14.80 31.10
CA ALA A 464 -57.76 -13.43 31.25
C ALA A 464 -56.23 -13.42 31.43
N TYR A 465 -55.68 -14.45 32.09
CA TYR A 465 -54.24 -14.63 32.26
C TYR A 465 -53.55 -15.00 30.94
N GLU A 466 -54.09 -15.97 30.19
CA GLU A 466 -53.53 -16.35 28.87
C GLU A 466 -53.65 -15.22 27.84
N ALA A 467 -54.76 -14.48 27.83
CA ALA A 467 -54.92 -13.32 26.94
C ALA A 467 -53.92 -12.20 27.26
N ASN A 468 -53.66 -11.94 28.55
CA ASN A 468 -52.70 -10.92 28.98
C ASN A 468 -51.24 -11.35 28.71
N VAL A 469 -50.91 -12.63 28.83
CA VAL A 469 -49.57 -13.16 28.51
C VAL A 469 -49.33 -13.15 27.00
N LEU A 470 -50.33 -13.54 26.20
CA LEU A 470 -50.24 -13.52 24.74
C LEU A 470 -50.17 -12.09 24.19
N ASP A 471 -50.91 -11.14 24.78
CA ASP A 471 -50.80 -9.71 24.44
C ASP A 471 -49.42 -9.15 24.79
N LEU A 472 -48.85 -9.53 25.96
CA LEU A 472 -47.51 -9.11 26.35
C LEU A 472 -46.42 -9.67 25.43
N LEU A 473 -46.55 -10.92 24.98
CA LEU A 473 -45.63 -11.58 24.05
C LEU A 473 -45.72 -10.94 22.67
N ASN A 474 -46.92 -10.69 22.15
CA ASN A 474 -47.14 -10.01 20.87
C ASN A 474 -46.65 -8.55 20.92
N ARG A 475 -46.79 -7.86 22.06
CA ARG A 475 -46.29 -6.50 22.25
C ARG A 475 -44.75 -6.47 22.28
N LYS A 476 -44.09 -7.49 22.81
CA LYS A 476 -42.62 -7.63 22.80
C LYS A 476 -42.08 -8.04 21.43
N GLN A 477 -42.80 -8.87 20.68
CA GLN A 477 -42.44 -9.24 19.30
C GLN A 477 -42.51 -8.02 18.37
N ARG A 478 -43.53 -7.15 18.53
CA ARG A 478 -43.62 -5.85 17.84
C ARG A 478 -42.53 -4.85 18.22
N ILE A 479 -41.99 -4.91 19.43
CA ILE A 479 -40.87 -4.05 19.88
C ILE A 479 -39.54 -4.56 19.32
N ALA A 480 -39.32 -5.88 19.31
CA ALA A 480 -38.15 -6.51 18.71
C ALA A 480 -38.09 -6.28 17.20
N GLU A 481 -39.24 -6.37 16.50
CA GLU A 481 -39.33 -6.04 15.07
C GLU A 481 -39.04 -4.56 14.81
N ARG A 482 -39.52 -3.63 15.68
CA ARG A 482 -39.22 -2.19 15.58
C ARG A 482 -37.75 -1.82 15.85
N GLU A 483 -37.01 -2.64 16.58
CA GLU A 483 -35.55 -2.42 16.76
C GLU A 483 -34.72 -3.01 15.62
N ILE A 484 -35.25 -4.01 14.88
CA ILE A 484 -34.60 -4.61 13.72
C ILE A 484 -34.80 -3.74 12.45
N THR A 485 -35.84 -2.91 12.39
CA THR A 485 -36.12 -1.98 11.26
C THR A 485 -36.06 -0.49 11.64
N LYS A 486 -34.98 -0.02 12.28
CA LYS A 486 -34.65 1.41 12.26
C LYS A 486 -33.72 1.73 11.08
N PRO A 487 -34.17 2.44 10.04
CA PRO A 487 -33.26 3.12 9.12
C PRO A 487 -32.62 4.30 9.86
N THR A 488 -31.33 4.52 9.61
CA THR A 488 -30.59 5.71 10.03
C THR A 488 -31.29 6.98 9.53
N PRO A 489 -31.40 8.07 10.30
CA PRO A 489 -32.10 9.27 9.84
C PRO A 489 -31.34 9.91 8.67
N LEU A 490 -32.04 10.13 7.55
CA LEU A 490 -31.59 10.94 6.42
C LEU A 490 -31.81 12.43 6.74
N THR A 491 -30.94 13.30 6.23
CA THR A 491 -31.07 14.75 6.38
C THR A 491 -32.18 15.33 5.47
N PRO A 492 -32.77 16.50 5.79
CA PRO A 492 -33.94 17.06 5.08
C PRO A 492 -33.77 17.29 3.56
N ALA A 493 -32.55 17.18 3.03
CA ALA A 493 -32.25 17.27 1.60
C ALA A 493 -32.40 15.94 0.82
N GLN A 494 -32.80 14.84 1.49
CA GLN A 494 -32.90 13.51 0.87
C GLN A 494 -34.34 12.98 0.80
N GLU A 495 -35.31 13.66 1.40
CA GLU A 495 -36.74 13.28 1.35
C GLU A 495 -37.39 13.67 0.00
N GLU A 496 -36.91 14.71 -0.66
CA GLU A 496 -37.52 15.23 -1.90
C GLU A 496 -37.15 14.39 -3.16
N THR A 497 -36.20 13.45 -3.06
CA THR A 497 -35.73 12.66 -4.22
C THR A 497 -36.24 11.21 -4.25
N LEU A 498 -36.87 10.72 -3.18
CA LEU A 498 -37.31 9.32 -3.06
C LEU A 498 -38.78 9.10 -3.45
N GLU A 499 -39.58 10.16 -3.54
CA GLU A 499 -41.00 10.07 -3.92
C GLU A 499 -41.22 9.80 -5.43
N ASN A 500 -40.16 9.85 -6.25
CA ASN A 500 -40.25 9.69 -7.71
C ASN A 500 -39.74 8.35 -8.27
N GLN A 501 -39.30 7.39 -7.44
CA GLN A 501 -38.75 6.11 -7.93
C GLN A 501 -39.49 4.84 -7.50
N GLU A 502 -40.50 4.93 -6.63
CA GLU A 502 -41.30 3.77 -6.18
C GLU A 502 -42.54 3.52 -7.05
N ASN A 503 -42.43 3.70 -8.36
CA ASN A 503 -43.46 3.38 -9.34
C ASN A 503 -42.85 2.65 -10.55
N GLN A 504 -42.14 1.55 -10.31
CA GLN A 504 -41.92 0.50 -11.32
C GLN A 504 -41.26 -0.74 -10.71
N SER A 505 -41.76 -1.91 -11.08
CA SER A 505 -41.15 -3.25 -10.91
C SER A 505 -41.45 -4.01 -9.61
N THR A 506 -42.69 -4.46 -9.48
CA THR A 506 -43.04 -5.74 -8.84
C THR A 506 -43.23 -6.81 -9.92
N ALA A 507 -42.81 -8.06 -9.61
CA ALA A 507 -43.05 -9.32 -10.33
C ALA A 507 -42.04 -9.76 -11.41
N THR A 508 -40.88 -10.29 -11.00
CA THR A 508 -40.21 -11.50 -11.56
C THR A 508 -38.89 -11.80 -10.83
N SER A 509 -38.91 -12.38 -9.62
CA SER A 509 -37.70 -12.98 -9.02
C SER A 509 -38.03 -13.87 -7.84
N THR A 510 -38.60 -15.06 -8.08
CA THR A 510 -38.85 -16.01 -6.98
C THR A 510 -38.72 -17.48 -7.39
N ALA A 511 -38.29 -17.78 -8.62
CA ALA A 511 -38.16 -19.16 -9.09
C ALA A 511 -36.72 -19.57 -9.45
N ILE A 512 -35.76 -18.63 -9.53
CA ILE A 512 -34.36 -18.93 -9.91
C ILE A 512 -33.46 -19.16 -8.68
N ASP A 513 -33.82 -18.64 -7.50
CA ASP A 513 -32.97 -18.70 -6.29
C ASP A 513 -32.98 -20.06 -5.55
N VAL A 514 -33.91 -20.96 -5.86
CA VAL A 514 -34.05 -22.22 -5.10
C VAL A 514 -33.18 -23.36 -5.67
N ALA A 515 -32.81 -23.30 -6.96
CA ALA A 515 -32.01 -24.33 -7.61
C ALA A 515 -30.49 -24.12 -7.44
N THR A 516 -30.02 -22.87 -7.28
CA THR A 516 -28.59 -22.54 -7.10
C THR A 516 -28.09 -22.83 -5.69
N VAL A 517 -28.95 -22.71 -4.67
CA VAL A 517 -28.59 -22.91 -3.26
C VAL A 517 -28.29 -24.38 -2.92
N THR A 518 -28.89 -25.34 -3.62
CA THR A 518 -28.71 -26.78 -3.32
C THR A 518 -27.42 -27.38 -3.89
N GLN A 519 -26.82 -26.76 -4.91
CA GLN A 519 -25.57 -27.24 -5.50
C GLN A 519 -24.33 -26.68 -4.77
N GLU A 520 -24.42 -25.46 -4.23
CA GLU A 520 -23.37 -24.81 -3.43
C GLU A 520 -23.17 -25.52 -2.08
N GLN A 521 -24.27 -25.99 -1.47
CA GLN A 521 -24.24 -26.72 -0.19
C GLN A 521 -23.55 -28.09 -0.27
N LYS A 522 -23.65 -28.80 -1.41
CA LYS A 522 -22.96 -30.09 -1.62
C LYS A 522 -21.45 -29.92 -1.89
N TYR A 523 -21.05 -28.80 -2.48
CA TYR A 523 -19.63 -28.49 -2.71
C TYR A 523 -18.93 -28.04 -1.42
N GLU A 524 -19.61 -27.25 -0.58
CA GLU A 524 -19.09 -26.86 0.73
C GLU A 524 -18.91 -28.03 1.72
N ALA A 525 -19.76 -29.06 1.65
CA ALA A 525 -19.67 -30.22 2.53
C ALA A 525 -18.40 -31.05 2.27
N ASN A 526 -18.07 -31.29 0.99
CA ASN A 526 -16.86 -32.03 0.62
C ASN A 526 -15.57 -31.22 0.92
N LEU A 527 -15.63 -29.89 0.87
CA LEU A 527 -14.49 -29.03 1.19
C LEU A 527 -14.21 -28.99 2.71
N LYS A 528 -15.26 -29.05 3.53
CA LYS A 528 -15.15 -29.10 5.00
C LYS A 528 -14.54 -30.40 5.52
N ASP A 529 -14.79 -31.53 4.86
CA ASP A 529 -14.23 -32.83 5.24
C ASP A 529 -12.73 -32.98 4.89
N VAL A 530 -12.29 -32.36 3.78
CA VAL A 530 -10.86 -32.32 3.42
C VAL A 530 -10.08 -31.36 4.34
N MET A 531 -10.68 -30.24 4.74
CA MET A 531 -10.06 -29.26 5.64
C MET A 531 -9.98 -29.74 7.10
N THR A 532 -10.93 -30.55 7.57
CA THR A 532 -10.90 -31.10 8.94
C THR A 532 -9.84 -32.18 9.12
N ALA A 533 -9.44 -32.88 8.06
CA ALA A 533 -8.30 -33.79 8.08
C ALA A 533 -6.96 -33.05 8.30
N GLU A 534 -6.84 -31.83 7.78
CA GLU A 534 -5.66 -30.95 7.99
C GLU A 534 -5.73 -30.21 9.35
N GLU A 535 -6.93 -29.87 9.82
CA GLU A 535 -7.19 -29.22 11.12
C GLU A 535 -6.82 -30.13 12.31
N LYS A 536 -7.00 -31.45 12.19
CA LYS A 536 -6.59 -32.43 13.22
C LYS A 536 -5.06 -32.56 13.38
N ALA A 537 -4.28 -32.12 12.38
CA ALA A 537 -2.82 -32.07 12.49
C ALA A 537 -2.31 -30.74 13.10
N ILE A 538 -3.17 -29.71 13.16
CA ILE A 538 -2.83 -28.35 13.58
C ILE A 538 -3.28 -28.06 15.02
N ASP A 539 -4.31 -28.75 15.54
CA ASP A 539 -4.90 -28.48 16.86
C ASP A 539 -4.17 -29.12 18.07
N SER A 540 -2.84 -29.07 18.07
CA SER A 540 -2.06 -29.17 19.31
C SER A 540 -1.48 -27.80 19.66
N HIS A 541 -2.24 -27.09 20.51
CA HIS A 541 -1.89 -25.91 21.34
C HIS A 541 -2.46 -24.55 20.88
N PRO A 542 -3.37 -23.93 21.66
CA PRO A 542 -3.83 -22.56 21.45
C PRO A 542 -2.79 -21.53 21.90
N GLU A 543 -2.57 -20.51 21.07
CA GLU A 543 -1.79 -19.32 21.39
C GLU A 543 -2.51 -18.44 22.43
N GLU A 544 -2.01 -18.46 23.66
CA GLU A 544 -2.31 -17.47 24.69
C GLU A 544 -1.27 -16.34 24.61
N SER A 545 -1.62 -15.22 23.96
CA SER A 545 -0.89 -13.97 24.14
C SER A 545 -1.46 -13.22 25.35
N THR A 546 -1.22 -13.72 26.55
CA THR A 546 -1.55 -12.99 27.78
C THR A 546 -0.45 -11.97 28.08
N ALA A 547 -0.91 -10.74 28.28
CA ALA A 547 -0.24 -9.73 29.07
C ALA A 547 0.03 -10.30 30.47
N LEU A 548 1.26 -10.21 30.94
CA LEU A 548 1.61 -10.59 32.31
C LEU A 548 1.41 -9.36 33.21
N SER A 549 0.32 -9.37 33.96
CA SER A 549 0.18 -8.67 35.24
C SER A 549 1.02 -9.37 36.30
N VAL A 550 1.86 -8.64 37.04
CA VAL A 550 2.19 -8.94 38.45
C VAL A 550 2.52 -7.61 39.14
N ASP A 551 1.71 -7.26 40.16
CA ASP A 551 2.00 -6.20 41.14
C ASP A 551 2.52 -6.85 42.45
N TYR A 552 3.59 -6.24 43.01
CA TYR A 552 4.10 -6.07 44.40
C TYR A 552 4.12 -7.29 45.40
N GLU A 553 5.08 -7.52 46.32
CA GLU A 553 5.98 -6.63 47.11
C GLU A 553 7.12 -7.43 47.83
N ALA A 554 8.26 -6.75 48.07
CA ALA A 554 9.32 -6.81 49.10
C ALA A 554 9.95 -8.09 49.75
N ALA A 555 11.29 -7.96 49.91
CA ALA A 555 12.19 -8.42 50.99
C ALA A 555 12.88 -9.81 50.95
N SER A 556 14.21 -9.76 50.76
CA SER A 556 15.27 -10.73 51.12
C SER A 556 15.50 -10.79 52.65
N PRO A 557 16.32 -11.71 53.25
CA PRO A 557 17.36 -12.56 52.64
C PRO A 557 17.43 -14.05 53.10
N SER A 558 18.27 -14.78 52.35
CA SER A 558 18.82 -16.15 52.45
C SER A 558 19.59 -16.42 53.79
N PRO A 559 20.14 -17.63 54.11
CA PRO A 559 20.63 -18.67 53.18
C PRO A 559 20.50 -20.19 53.56
N SER A 560 20.77 -21.02 52.54
CA SER A 560 21.48 -22.33 52.52
C SER A 560 21.01 -23.52 53.38
N HIS A 561 20.56 -24.60 52.72
CA HIS A 561 21.33 -25.87 52.52
C HIS A 561 20.48 -26.94 51.81
N SER A 562 21.08 -27.62 50.84
CA SER A 562 20.66 -28.89 50.19
C SER A 562 21.43 -30.06 50.84
N PRO A 563 21.04 -31.36 50.74
CA PRO A 563 20.67 -32.06 49.49
C PRO A 563 19.54 -33.12 49.56
N SER A 564 19.18 -33.62 48.37
CA SER A 564 18.28 -34.74 48.01
C SER A 564 18.91 -36.13 48.35
N PRO A 565 18.37 -37.34 48.00
CA PRO A 565 17.17 -37.69 47.20
C PRO A 565 16.32 -38.91 47.72
N SER A 566 15.07 -39.07 47.26
CA SER A 566 14.43 -40.39 47.05
C SER A 566 13.05 -40.29 46.37
N ALA A 567 12.82 -41.08 45.32
CA ALA A 567 11.56 -41.30 44.62
C ALA A 567 10.64 -42.32 45.36
N PRO A 568 9.53 -42.80 44.77
CA PRO A 568 8.27 -42.13 44.42
C PRO A 568 7.08 -42.71 45.25
N MET A 569 6.04 -41.93 45.55
CA MET A 569 4.81 -42.46 46.17
C MET A 569 3.52 -42.00 45.50
N SER A 570 2.52 -42.87 45.64
CA SER A 570 1.42 -43.15 44.72
C SER A 570 0.18 -42.26 44.85
N HIS A 571 -0.69 -42.43 43.86
CA HIS A 571 -1.91 -41.66 43.53
C HIS A 571 -3.03 -41.65 44.59
N ALA A 572 -2.80 -42.16 45.82
CA ALA A 572 -3.82 -42.35 46.85
C ALA A 572 -3.77 -41.37 48.04
N GLN A 573 -2.73 -40.52 48.17
CA GLN A 573 -2.60 -39.60 49.31
C GLN A 573 -3.01 -38.14 49.00
N ARG A 574 -3.47 -37.84 47.79
CA ARG A 574 -3.84 -36.47 47.36
C ARG A 574 -5.29 -36.05 47.70
N ARG A 575 -6.06 -36.89 48.41
CA ARG A 575 -7.50 -36.65 48.67
C ARG A 575 -7.90 -36.34 50.12
N LYS A 576 -6.98 -36.22 51.08
CA LYS A 576 -7.32 -35.94 52.50
C LYS A 576 -6.80 -34.62 53.10
N LYS A 577 -6.26 -33.68 52.31
CA LYS A 577 -5.78 -32.37 52.82
C LYS A 577 -6.41 -31.13 52.16
N LYS A 578 -7.62 -31.27 51.57
CA LYS A 578 -8.40 -30.16 50.98
C LYS A 578 -9.73 -29.87 51.70
N ALA A 579 -9.88 -30.36 52.93
CA ALA A 579 -11.04 -30.13 53.79
C ALA A 579 -10.58 -29.71 55.20
N ALA A 580 -9.89 -28.56 55.29
CA ALA A 580 -9.60 -27.85 56.54
C ALA A 580 -9.00 -26.47 56.22
N LYS A 581 -9.77 -25.61 55.55
CA LYS A 581 -9.58 -24.15 55.56
C LYS A 581 -10.87 -23.46 55.09
N ARG A 582 -11.92 -23.71 55.84
CA ARG A 582 -13.12 -22.86 55.96
C ARG A 582 -13.30 -22.65 57.45
N HIS A 583 -12.66 -21.61 57.95
CA HIS A 583 -13.07 -20.75 59.06
C HIS A 583 -12.10 -19.57 59.09
#